data_AF-A0AAU3TW13-F1
#
_entry.id   AF-A0AAU3TW13-F1
#
_cell.length_a   1.000
_cell.length_b   1.000
_cell.length_c   1.000
_cell.angle_alpha   90.00
_cell.angle_beta   90.00
_cell.angle_gamma   90.00
#
_symmetry.space_group_name_H-M   'P 1'
#
loop_
_entity.id
_entity.type
_entity.pdbx_description
1 polymer ?
#
loop_
_entity_poly.entity_id
_entity_poly.type
_entity_poly.pdbx_seq_one_letter_code
_entity_poly.pdbx_strand_id
1 'polypeptide(L)'
;MAQGRPDIPTALKRAVLVEAGHRCAITTCRQVPVDLAHITPWVKVKEHTFDNLIALCPTCHARYDRGEIDRKSMVQYKLNLEVLNGRYTDVERQLLKVCSRRWDAFRENLPAGISLSAFAEGRKVSLGGISIHEEMDWLLSNLIDDGIIEIEKVDLDRYDEAGRQLISALEPSRDQRVDRIYLTEKGCELLERLVAAEPI
;
A
#
# COMPACT_ATOMS: atom_id res chain seq x y z
N MET A 1 -31.98 1.81 10.12
CA MET A 1 -30.87 2.78 10.14
C MET A 1 -30.78 3.38 11.54
N ALA A 2 -29.58 3.51 12.12
CA ALA A 2 -29.43 4.11 13.45
C ALA A 2 -29.84 5.60 13.40
N GLN A 3 -30.71 6.04 14.32
CA GLN A 3 -31.22 7.41 14.36
C GLN A 3 -30.07 8.42 14.48
N GLY A 4 -30.09 9.47 13.66
CA GLY A 4 -29.11 10.58 13.70
C GLY A 4 -27.78 10.34 12.97
N ARG A 5 -27.64 9.25 12.20
CA ARG A 5 -26.48 9.05 11.34
C ARG A 5 -26.64 9.85 10.03
N PRO A 6 -25.71 10.76 9.68
CA PRO A 6 -25.71 11.44 8.40
C PRO A 6 -25.44 10.45 7.26
N ASP A 7 -25.82 10.83 6.04
CA ASP A 7 -25.49 10.02 4.87
C ASP A 7 -23.99 10.05 4.59
N ILE A 8 -23.46 8.90 4.10
CA ILE A 8 -22.08 8.84 3.62
C ILE A 8 -21.94 9.77 2.40
N PRO A 9 -20.97 10.70 2.37
CA PRO A 9 -20.75 11.59 1.23
C PRO A 9 -20.60 10.83 -0.09
N THR A 10 -21.19 11.33 -1.18
CA THR A 10 -21.20 10.66 -2.49
C THR A 10 -19.80 10.35 -3.02
N ALA A 11 -18.85 11.28 -2.83
CA ALA A 11 -17.46 11.08 -3.24
C ALA A 11 -16.82 9.89 -2.50
N LEU A 12 -17.10 9.78 -1.20
CA LEU A 12 -16.60 8.68 -0.37
C LEU A 12 -17.26 7.34 -0.73
N LYS A 13 -18.58 7.33 -0.98
CA LYS A 13 -19.28 6.13 -1.49
C LYS A 13 -18.64 5.63 -2.79
N ARG A 14 -18.39 6.54 -3.73
CA ARG A 14 -17.73 6.23 -5.01
C ARG A 14 -16.34 5.63 -4.78
N ALA A 15 -15.52 6.26 -3.93
CA ALA A 15 -14.17 5.79 -3.65
C ALA A 15 -14.17 4.34 -3.14
N VAL A 16 -15.03 4.01 -2.17
CA VAL A 16 -15.10 2.65 -1.59
C VAL A 16 -15.64 1.62 -2.61
N LEU A 17 -16.61 2.01 -3.45
CA LEU A 17 -17.11 1.13 -4.50
C LEU A 17 -16.07 0.88 -5.60
N VAL A 18 -15.32 1.91 -6.01
CA VAL A 18 -14.24 1.79 -7.00
C VAL A 18 -13.12 0.93 -6.44
N GLU A 19 -12.72 1.14 -5.18
CA GLU A 19 -11.74 0.31 -4.49
C GLU A 19 -12.15 -1.16 -4.55
N ALA A 20 -13.42 -1.48 -4.29
CA ALA A 20 -13.94 -2.85 -4.30
C ALA A 20 -14.28 -3.38 -5.72
N GLY A 21 -14.01 -2.62 -6.78
CA GLY A 21 -14.37 -2.98 -8.15
C GLY A 21 -15.88 -3.19 -8.36
N HIS A 22 -16.70 -2.46 -7.59
CA HIS A 22 -18.16 -2.60 -7.53
C HIS A 22 -18.65 -4.01 -7.17
N ARG A 23 -17.84 -4.80 -6.45
CA ARG A 23 -18.15 -6.17 -6.00
C ARG A 23 -17.92 -6.32 -4.50
N CYS A 24 -18.41 -7.42 -3.93
CA CYS A 24 -18.16 -7.74 -2.54
C CYS A 24 -16.64 -7.81 -2.26
N ALA A 25 -16.19 -7.11 -1.22
CA ALA A 25 -14.80 -7.03 -0.79
C ALA A 25 -14.21 -8.37 -0.34
N ILE A 26 -15.06 -9.33 0.04
CA ILE A 26 -14.60 -10.68 0.35
C ILE A 26 -14.17 -11.34 -0.97
N THR A 27 -12.86 -11.56 -1.09
CA THR A 27 -12.16 -11.93 -2.34
C THR A 27 -12.73 -13.17 -3.03
N THR A 28 -13.27 -14.12 -2.26
CA THR A 28 -13.89 -15.35 -2.78
C THR A 28 -15.37 -15.18 -3.13
N CYS A 29 -16.07 -14.17 -2.62
CA CYS A 29 -17.49 -13.96 -2.83
C CYS A 29 -17.77 -13.21 -4.14
N ARG A 30 -17.20 -12.01 -4.31
CA ARG A 30 -17.31 -11.15 -5.50
C ARG A 30 -18.74 -10.87 -6.01
N GLN A 31 -19.77 -11.12 -5.20
CA GLN A 31 -21.17 -10.92 -5.58
C GLN A 31 -21.56 -9.44 -5.63
N VAL A 32 -22.66 -9.19 -6.35
CA VAL A 32 -23.36 -7.92 -6.48
C VAL A 32 -24.86 -8.16 -6.25
N PRO A 33 -25.66 -7.16 -5.81
CA PRO A 33 -25.27 -5.80 -5.42
C PRO A 33 -24.49 -5.77 -4.10
N VAL A 34 -23.93 -4.61 -3.76
CA VAL A 34 -23.19 -4.38 -2.52
C VAL A 34 -23.70 -3.15 -1.77
N ASP A 35 -23.60 -3.24 -0.46
CA ASP A 35 -23.84 -2.16 0.49
C ASP A 35 -22.54 -1.78 1.20
N LEU A 36 -22.46 -0.54 1.69
CA LEU A 36 -21.31 -0.07 2.47
C LEU A 36 -21.49 -0.38 3.95
N ALA A 37 -20.59 -1.21 4.47
CA ALA A 37 -20.51 -1.55 5.89
C ALA A 37 -19.40 -0.76 6.58
N HIS A 38 -19.60 -0.45 7.85
CA HIS A 38 -18.55 0.10 8.71
C HIS A 38 -17.76 -1.03 9.37
N ILE A 39 -16.44 -1.03 9.23
CA ILE A 39 -15.56 -2.01 9.90
C ILE A 39 -15.62 -1.79 11.43
N THR A 40 -15.43 -0.57 11.89
CA THR A 40 -15.67 -0.18 13.28
C THR A 40 -17.04 0.49 13.37
N PRO A 41 -17.97 -0.02 14.19
CA PRO A 41 -19.35 0.45 14.21
C PRO A 41 -19.49 1.96 14.41
N TRP A 42 -20.42 2.58 13.68
CA TRP A 42 -20.73 4.02 13.76
C TRP A 42 -20.93 4.51 15.20
N VAL A 43 -21.55 3.71 16.07
CA VAL A 43 -21.80 4.08 17.47
C VAL A 43 -20.52 4.44 18.23
N LYS A 44 -19.37 3.87 17.83
CA LYS A 44 -18.07 4.12 18.44
C LYS A 44 -17.35 5.32 17.82
N VAL A 45 -17.29 5.38 16.49
CA VAL A 45 -16.44 6.35 15.77
C VAL A 45 -17.20 7.62 15.38
N LYS A 46 -18.52 7.53 15.13
CA LYS A 46 -19.40 8.62 14.68
C LYS A 46 -18.86 9.41 13.48
N GLU A 47 -18.08 8.76 12.63
CA GLU A 47 -17.50 9.35 11.43
C GLU A 47 -17.52 8.37 10.24
N HIS A 48 -17.42 8.94 9.04
CA HIS A 48 -17.26 8.22 7.79
C HIS A 48 -15.85 8.47 7.27
N THR A 49 -14.97 7.49 7.46
CA THR A 49 -13.62 7.50 6.88
C THR A 49 -13.52 6.42 5.81
N PHE A 50 -12.66 6.64 4.83
CA PHE A 50 -12.42 5.66 3.77
C PHE A 50 -11.93 4.33 4.33
N ASP A 51 -11.00 4.38 5.30
CA ASP A 51 -10.39 3.20 5.92
C ASP A 51 -11.39 2.37 6.74
N ASN A 52 -12.42 3.02 7.28
CA ASN A 52 -13.43 2.37 8.10
C ASN A 52 -14.66 1.89 7.31
N LEU A 53 -14.68 2.05 5.98
CA LEU A 53 -15.77 1.63 5.11
C LEU A 53 -15.33 0.51 4.16
N ILE A 54 -16.19 -0.49 3.99
CA ILE A 54 -15.95 -1.64 3.10
C ILE A 54 -17.24 -2.01 2.35
N ALA A 55 -17.13 -2.44 1.10
CA ALA A 55 -18.27 -2.85 0.29
C ALA A 55 -18.56 -4.36 0.45
N LEU A 56 -19.76 -4.73 0.89
CA LEU A 56 -20.16 -6.13 1.11
C LEU A 56 -21.48 -6.44 0.40
N CYS A 57 -21.63 -7.64 -0.14
CA CYS A 57 -22.95 -8.10 -0.58
C CYS A 57 -23.88 -8.32 0.63
N PRO A 58 -25.22 -8.32 0.45
CA PRO A 58 -26.16 -8.50 1.56
C PRO A 58 -25.89 -9.75 2.41
N THR A 59 -25.47 -10.84 1.79
CA THR A 59 -25.11 -12.08 2.49
C THR A 59 -23.91 -11.91 3.41
N CYS A 60 -22.80 -11.38 2.88
CA CYS A 60 -21.58 -11.17 3.66
C CYS A 60 -21.76 -10.08 4.73
N HIS A 61 -22.55 -9.04 4.43
CA HIS A 61 -22.90 -7.99 5.38
C HIS A 61 -23.69 -8.58 6.56
N ALA A 62 -24.71 -9.41 6.29
CA ALA A 62 -25.48 -10.05 7.36
C ALA A 62 -24.63 -11.04 8.19
N ARG A 63 -23.68 -11.75 7.56
CA ARG A 63 -22.73 -12.62 8.29
C ARG A 63 -21.81 -11.80 9.20
N TYR A 64 -21.38 -10.63 8.74
CA TYR A 64 -20.61 -9.70 9.55
C TYR A 64 -21.42 -9.16 10.74
N ASP A 65 -22.66 -8.71 10.51
CA ASP A 65 -23.53 -8.20 11.57
C ASP A 65 -23.85 -9.26 12.64
N ARG A 66 -23.91 -10.55 12.25
CA ARG A 66 -24.08 -11.68 13.18
C ARG A 66 -22.78 -12.10 13.90
N GLY A 67 -21.64 -11.52 13.54
CA GLY A 67 -20.34 -11.87 14.11
C GLY A 67 -19.74 -13.19 13.59
N GLU A 68 -20.29 -13.79 12.53
CA GLU A 68 -19.69 -14.96 11.87
C GLU A 68 -18.41 -14.59 11.12
N ILE A 69 -18.32 -13.35 10.68
CA ILE A 69 -17.10 -12.75 10.17
C ILE A 69 -16.69 -11.71 11.20
N ASP A 70 -15.49 -11.85 11.73
CA ASP A 70 -15.02 -10.95 12.77
C ASP A 70 -14.44 -9.65 12.17
N ARG A 71 -14.28 -8.64 13.02
CA ARG A 71 -13.76 -7.34 12.62
C ARG A 71 -12.33 -7.41 12.09
N LYS A 72 -11.46 -8.30 12.61
CA LYS A 72 -10.09 -8.42 12.12
C LYS A 72 -10.09 -8.93 10.68
N SER A 73 -10.95 -9.90 10.37
CA SER A 73 -11.16 -10.35 9.00
C SER A 73 -11.61 -9.21 8.06
N MET A 74 -12.49 -8.32 8.51
CA MET A 74 -12.89 -7.14 7.71
C MET A 74 -11.75 -6.16 7.44
N VAL A 75 -10.90 -5.90 8.45
CA VAL A 75 -9.67 -5.11 8.27
C VAL A 75 -8.77 -5.79 7.24
N GLN A 76 -8.61 -7.11 7.32
CA GLN A 76 -7.81 -7.86 6.35
C GLN A 76 -8.38 -7.79 4.93
N TYR A 77 -9.69 -7.90 4.76
CA TYR A 77 -10.31 -7.78 3.45
C TYR A 77 -10.09 -6.38 2.86
N LYS A 78 -10.25 -5.33 3.66
CA LYS A 78 -9.97 -3.95 3.25
C LYS A 78 -8.53 -3.77 2.78
N LEU A 79 -7.56 -4.21 3.57
CA LEU A 79 -6.13 -4.22 3.21
C LEU A 79 -5.86 -4.98 1.91
N ASN A 80 -6.50 -6.13 1.77
CA ASN A 80 -6.36 -6.94 0.57
C ASN A 80 -6.95 -6.23 -0.67
N LEU A 81 -7.99 -5.40 -0.56
CA LEU A 81 -8.46 -4.61 -1.70
C LEU A 81 -7.44 -3.56 -2.12
N GLU A 82 -6.78 -2.88 -1.17
CA GLU A 82 -5.71 -1.91 -1.45
C GLU A 82 -4.57 -2.56 -2.27
N VAL A 83 -4.34 -3.86 -2.09
CA VAL A 83 -3.20 -4.60 -2.68
C VAL A 83 -3.61 -5.45 -3.91
N LEU A 84 -4.83 -6.02 -3.92
CA LEU A 84 -5.28 -7.06 -4.87
C LEU A 84 -6.24 -6.56 -5.94
N ASN A 85 -6.91 -5.41 -5.79
CA ASN A 85 -7.90 -4.96 -6.79
C ASN A 85 -7.32 -4.29 -8.03
N GLY A 86 -6.16 -4.76 -8.49
CA GLY A 86 -5.60 -4.39 -9.78
C GLY A 86 -5.13 -2.93 -9.89
N ARG A 87 -5.14 -2.18 -8.77
CA ARG A 87 -4.55 -0.83 -8.72
C ARG A 87 -3.07 -0.87 -9.04
N TYR A 88 -2.38 -1.86 -8.48
CA TYR A 88 -0.98 -2.13 -8.80
C TYR A 88 -0.88 -3.25 -9.84
N THR A 89 0.07 -3.13 -10.76
CA THR A 89 0.44 -4.17 -11.72
C THR A 89 1.12 -5.35 -11.02
N ASP A 90 1.35 -6.45 -11.74
CA ASP A 90 2.11 -7.58 -11.18
C ASP A 90 3.53 -7.19 -10.78
N VAL A 91 4.17 -6.29 -11.54
CA VAL A 91 5.52 -5.79 -11.25
C VAL A 91 5.52 -4.99 -9.94
N GLU A 92 4.58 -4.07 -9.79
CA GLU A 92 4.43 -3.25 -8.58
C GLU A 92 4.12 -4.11 -7.35
N ARG A 93 3.26 -5.13 -7.50
CA ARG A 93 3.01 -6.11 -6.44
C ARG A 93 4.27 -6.89 -6.06
N GLN A 94 5.08 -7.32 -7.02
CA GLN A 94 6.34 -8.00 -6.74
C GLN A 94 7.33 -7.09 -6.03
N LEU A 95 7.41 -5.82 -6.43
CA LEU A 95 8.23 -4.82 -5.75
C LEU A 95 7.82 -4.68 -4.29
N LEU A 96 6.53 -4.48 -4.00
CA LEU A 96 6.00 -4.40 -2.64
C LEU A 96 6.31 -5.66 -1.82
N LYS A 97 6.22 -6.85 -2.40
CA LYS A 97 6.60 -8.12 -1.74
C LYS A 97 8.08 -8.17 -1.38
N VAL A 98 8.96 -7.76 -2.29
CA VAL A 98 10.41 -7.70 -2.03
C VAL A 98 10.70 -6.70 -0.92
N CYS A 99 10.08 -5.52 -1.00
CA CYS A 99 10.20 -4.48 0.00
C CYS A 99 9.72 -4.95 1.38
N SER A 100 8.57 -5.64 1.45
CA SER A 100 8.03 -6.24 2.67
C SER A 100 8.99 -7.27 3.31
N ARG A 101 9.56 -8.19 2.52
CA ARG A 101 10.52 -9.19 3.01
C ARG A 101 11.80 -8.56 3.56
N ARG A 102 12.34 -7.58 2.85
CA ARG A 102 13.54 -6.85 3.27
C ARG A 102 13.28 -6.01 4.51
N TRP A 103 12.08 -5.44 4.59
CA TRP A 103 11.65 -4.71 5.77
C TRP A 103 11.60 -5.63 6.99
N ASP A 104 11.02 -6.82 6.88
CA ASP A 104 10.95 -7.74 8.02
C ASP A 104 12.34 -8.11 8.55
N ALA A 105 13.30 -8.36 7.64
CA ALA A 105 14.71 -8.56 8.01
C ALA A 105 15.37 -7.31 8.64
N PHE A 106 15.01 -6.10 8.20
CA PHE A 106 15.50 -4.87 8.80
C PHE A 106 14.88 -4.59 10.17
N ARG A 107 13.61 -4.96 10.35
CA ARG A 107 12.84 -4.79 11.60
C ARG A 107 13.47 -5.53 12.76
N GLU A 108 14.04 -6.72 12.52
CA GLU A 108 14.81 -7.47 13.52
C GLU A 108 16.03 -6.70 14.07
N ASN A 109 16.53 -5.71 13.32
CA ASN A 109 17.69 -4.90 13.67
C ASN A 109 17.34 -3.51 14.24
N LEU A 110 16.05 -3.17 14.36
CA LEU A 110 15.61 -1.90 14.94
C LEU A 110 15.58 -1.95 16.47
N PRO A 111 15.84 -0.82 17.16
CA PRO A 111 15.59 -0.71 18.59
C PRO A 111 14.13 -1.04 18.89
N ALA A 112 13.90 -1.83 19.94
CA ALA A 112 12.56 -2.26 20.34
C ALA A 112 11.64 -1.04 20.55
N GLY A 113 10.49 -1.02 19.87
CA GLY A 113 9.43 -0.02 20.05
C GLY A 113 9.39 1.13 19.03
N ILE A 114 10.30 1.18 18.05
CA ILE A 114 10.25 2.16 16.96
C ILE A 114 9.43 1.60 15.78
N SER A 115 8.38 2.30 15.35
CA SER A 115 7.66 1.95 14.11
C SER A 115 8.44 2.40 12.87
N LEU A 116 8.17 1.77 11.73
CA LEU A 116 8.73 2.14 10.44
C LEU A 116 8.36 3.57 10.04
N SER A 117 7.11 3.98 10.26
CA SER A 117 6.69 5.37 10.01
C SER A 117 7.51 6.37 10.84
N ALA A 118 7.74 6.08 12.12
CA ALA A 118 8.60 6.89 12.98
C ALA A 118 10.07 6.88 12.52
N PHE A 119 10.54 5.76 11.94
CA PHE A 119 11.87 5.72 11.31
C PHE A 119 11.91 6.50 9.98
N ALA A 120 10.84 6.48 9.20
CA ALA A 120 10.73 7.15 7.92
C ALA A 120 10.34 8.63 8.02
N GLU A 121 10.00 9.14 9.20
CA GLU A 121 9.52 10.51 9.40
C GLU A 121 10.52 11.53 8.82
N GLY A 122 10.08 12.22 7.76
CA GLY A 122 10.89 13.20 7.02
C GLY A 122 12.07 12.63 6.22
N ARG A 123 12.18 11.30 6.04
CA ARG A 123 13.32 10.62 5.39
C ARG A 123 12.88 9.63 4.32
N LYS A 124 13.62 9.58 3.21
CA LYS A 124 13.50 8.53 2.20
C LYS A 124 14.15 7.25 2.72
N VAL A 125 13.41 6.15 2.75
CA VAL A 125 13.95 4.86 3.18
C VAL A 125 14.36 4.06 1.95
N SER A 126 15.67 3.86 1.78
CA SER A 126 16.20 2.96 0.75
C SER A 126 16.07 1.50 1.22
N LEU A 127 15.14 0.76 0.63
CA LEU A 127 14.97 -0.68 0.90
C LEU A 127 15.93 -1.57 0.07
N GLY A 128 17.22 -1.24 0.16
CA GLY A 128 18.30 -2.04 -0.42
C GLY A 128 18.42 -1.93 -1.93
N GLY A 129 18.92 -0.80 -2.44
CA GLY A 129 19.53 -0.70 -3.77
C GLY A 129 18.68 -1.20 -4.95
N ILE A 130 17.35 -1.24 -4.83
CA ILE A 130 16.50 -1.60 -5.97
C ILE A 130 16.65 -0.46 -6.96
N SER A 131 17.28 -0.81 -8.07
CA SER A 131 17.55 0.11 -9.15
C SER A 131 16.76 -0.37 -10.36
N ILE A 132 16.11 0.55 -11.05
CA ILE A 132 15.42 0.29 -12.30
C ILE A 132 16.07 1.09 -13.39
N HIS A 133 16.05 0.56 -14.62
CA HIS A 133 16.47 1.34 -15.76
C HIS A 133 15.57 2.57 -15.90
N GLU A 134 16.12 3.74 -16.23
CA GLU A 134 15.38 5.03 -16.32
C GLU A 134 14.08 4.89 -17.14
N GLU A 135 14.13 4.19 -18.28
CA GLU A 135 12.98 3.97 -19.16
C GLU A 135 11.97 2.92 -18.67
N MET A 136 12.16 2.35 -17.49
CA MET A 136 11.26 1.37 -16.87
C MET A 136 10.47 1.94 -15.69
N ASP A 137 10.63 3.23 -15.37
CA ASP A 137 9.91 3.94 -14.33
C ASP A 137 8.38 3.83 -14.46
N TRP A 138 7.86 3.85 -15.69
CA TRP A 138 6.45 3.74 -16.03
C TRP A 138 5.80 2.43 -15.53
N LEU A 139 6.58 1.35 -15.34
CA LEU A 139 6.08 0.10 -14.77
C LEU A 139 5.60 0.26 -13.33
N LEU A 140 6.04 1.34 -12.65
CA LEU A 140 5.74 1.65 -11.27
C LEU A 140 4.85 2.90 -11.13
N SER A 141 4.19 3.31 -12.21
CA SER A 141 3.37 4.53 -12.28
C SER A 141 2.31 4.61 -11.18
N ASN A 142 1.62 3.51 -10.86
CA ASN A 142 0.58 3.55 -9.83
C ASN A 142 1.19 3.74 -8.43
N LEU A 143 2.33 3.09 -8.13
CA LEU A 143 3.04 3.29 -6.86
C LEU A 143 3.58 4.72 -6.72
N ILE A 144 4.01 5.35 -7.82
CA ILE A 144 4.46 6.74 -7.85
C ILE A 144 3.27 7.68 -7.65
N ASP A 145 2.19 7.49 -8.41
CA ASP A 145 0.98 8.32 -8.36
C ASP A 145 0.32 8.26 -6.97
N ASP A 146 0.38 7.11 -6.31
CA ASP A 146 -0.11 6.93 -4.94
C ASP A 146 0.84 7.49 -3.89
N GLY A 147 2.02 7.96 -4.28
CA GLY A 147 3.05 8.44 -3.37
C GLY A 147 3.54 7.35 -2.42
N ILE A 148 3.53 6.08 -2.85
CA ILE A 148 4.06 4.93 -2.10
C ILE A 148 5.57 4.86 -2.28
N ILE A 149 6.04 5.11 -3.50
CA ILE A 149 7.45 5.18 -3.82
C ILE A 149 7.82 6.55 -4.39
N GLU A 150 9.09 6.88 -4.29
CA GLU A 150 9.72 7.93 -5.07
C GLU A 150 10.90 7.37 -5.83
N ILE A 151 11.13 7.92 -7.02
CA ILE A 151 12.27 7.57 -7.86
C ILE A 151 13.21 8.77 -7.89
N GLU A 152 14.45 8.56 -7.48
CA GLU A 152 15.51 9.56 -7.61
C GLU A 152 16.38 9.20 -8.80
N LYS A 153 16.43 10.13 -9.76
CA LYS A 153 17.32 9.99 -10.91
C LYS A 153 18.76 10.13 -10.48
N VAL A 154 19.57 9.11 -10.77
CA VAL A 154 21.01 9.21 -10.58
C VAL A 154 21.58 10.00 -11.75
N ASP A 155 21.68 11.31 -11.56
CA ASP A 155 22.26 12.21 -12.56
C ASP A 155 23.79 12.05 -12.57
N LEU A 156 24.29 11.21 -13.49
CA LEU A 156 25.72 11.03 -13.72
C LEU A 156 26.38 12.30 -14.30
N ASP A 157 25.61 13.24 -14.87
CA ASP A 157 26.15 14.47 -15.45
C ASP A 157 26.56 15.51 -14.40
N ARG A 158 26.12 15.33 -13.15
CA ARG A 158 26.57 16.12 -11.99
C ARG A 158 28.00 15.83 -11.54
N TYR A 159 28.60 14.72 -11.98
CA TYR A 159 29.96 14.34 -11.62
C TYR A 159 30.94 14.79 -12.70
N ASP A 160 32.10 15.28 -12.26
CA ASP A 160 33.24 15.55 -13.13
C ASP A 160 33.79 14.24 -13.72
N GLU A 161 34.70 14.36 -14.69
CA GLU A 161 35.23 13.21 -15.42
C GLU A 161 35.92 12.18 -14.50
N ALA A 162 36.54 12.65 -13.40
CA ALA A 162 37.13 11.80 -12.38
C ALA A 162 36.06 11.03 -11.58
N GLY A 163 34.95 11.69 -11.19
CA GLY A 163 33.82 11.05 -10.52
C GLY A 163 33.12 10.02 -11.41
N ARG A 164 32.96 10.30 -12.71
CA ARG A 164 32.41 9.35 -13.69
C ARG A 164 33.30 8.11 -13.83
N GLN A 165 34.61 8.28 -13.91
CA GLN A 165 35.57 7.17 -14.00
C GLN A 165 35.63 6.32 -12.73
N LEU A 166 35.59 6.93 -11.55
CA LEU A 166 35.57 6.21 -10.26
C LEU A 166 34.30 5.36 -10.13
N ILE A 167 33.15 5.93 -10.50
CA ILE A 167 31.86 5.23 -10.49
C ILE A 167 31.86 4.07 -11.50
N SER A 168 32.36 4.30 -12.72
CA SER A 168 32.48 3.28 -13.75
C SER A 168 33.46 2.17 -13.39
N ALA A 169 34.50 2.45 -12.60
CA ALA A 169 35.51 1.47 -12.18
C ALA A 169 35.04 0.62 -10.98
N LEU A 170 34.28 1.21 -10.05
CA LEU A 170 33.71 0.49 -8.90
C LEU A 170 32.52 -0.38 -9.28
N GLU A 171 31.77 0.00 -10.32
CA GLU A 171 30.60 -0.72 -10.81
C GLU A 171 30.66 -0.82 -12.35
N PRO A 172 31.44 -1.75 -12.94
CA PRO A 172 31.66 -1.83 -14.39
C PRO A 172 30.40 -2.16 -15.22
N SER A 173 29.29 -2.51 -14.57
CA SER A 173 27.97 -2.70 -15.19
C SER A 173 27.05 -1.47 -15.10
N ARG A 174 27.52 -0.31 -14.59
CA ARG A 174 26.75 0.94 -14.42
C ARG A 174 26.55 1.76 -15.71
N ASP A 175 26.75 1.16 -16.88
CA ASP A 175 26.50 1.81 -18.18
C ASP A 175 25.00 2.12 -18.42
N GLN A 176 24.13 1.73 -17.50
CA GLN A 176 22.70 2.04 -17.54
C GLN A 176 22.37 3.16 -16.56
N ARG A 177 21.62 4.15 -17.03
CA ARG A 177 20.97 5.15 -16.18
C ARG A 177 19.99 4.43 -15.27
N VAL A 178 20.46 4.07 -14.08
CA VAL A 178 19.67 3.35 -13.09
C VAL A 178 19.13 4.35 -12.08
N ASP A 179 17.81 4.44 -12.00
CA ASP A 179 17.14 5.25 -11.00
C ASP A 179 16.94 4.46 -9.72
N ARG A 180 17.07 5.14 -8.57
CA ARG A 180 16.91 4.52 -7.26
C ARG A 180 15.50 4.68 -6.76
N ILE A 181 14.91 3.58 -6.31
CA ILE A 181 13.58 3.56 -5.71
C ILE A 181 13.71 3.71 -4.20
N TYR A 182 12.93 4.63 -3.65
CA TYR A 182 12.76 4.86 -2.22
C TYR A 182 11.31 4.66 -1.83
N LEU A 183 11.09 4.19 -0.60
CA LEU A 183 9.77 4.31 0.01
C LEU A 183 9.60 5.68 0.63
N THR A 184 8.40 6.21 0.46
CA THR A 184 7.89 7.34 1.23
C THR A 184 7.39 6.86 2.59
N GLU A 185 7.08 7.80 3.48
CA GLU A 185 6.39 7.52 4.75
C GLU A 185 5.09 6.71 4.55
N LYS A 186 4.28 7.09 3.55
CA LYS A 186 3.03 6.38 3.21
C LYS A 186 3.29 4.95 2.73
N GLY A 187 4.33 4.75 1.91
CA GLY A 187 4.70 3.41 1.47
C GLY A 187 5.25 2.54 2.60
N CYS A 188 5.95 3.17 3.54
CA CYS A 188 6.39 2.58 4.79
C CYS A 188 5.20 2.09 5.65
N GLU A 189 4.20 2.94 5.90
CA GLU A 189 2.97 2.54 6.61
C GLU A 189 2.23 1.39 5.92
N LEU A 190 2.13 1.43 4.59
CA LEU A 190 1.53 0.36 3.79
C LEU A 190 2.26 -0.98 4.02
N LEU A 191 3.60 -0.96 4.03
CA LEU A 191 4.37 -2.17 4.31
C LEU A 191 4.21 -2.68 5.73
N GLU A 192 4.13 -1.81 6.73
CA GLU A 192 3.86 -2.25 8.11
C GLU A 192 2.51 -2.96 8.19
N ARG A 193 1.48 -2.40 7.56
CA ARG A 193 0.15 -3.01 7.51
C ARG A 193 0.19 -4.36 6.80
N LEU A 194 0.99 -4.48 5.73
CA LEU A 194 1.20 -5.73 4.98
C LEU A 194 1.94 -6.80 5.79
N VAL A 195 2.99 -6.43 6.54
CA VAL A 195 3.78 -7.35 7.37
C VAL A 195 3.01 -7.78 8.63
N ALA A 196 2.29 -6.86 9.27
CA ALA A 196 1.46 -7.16 10.43
C ALA A 196 0.26 -8.07 10.09
N ALA A 197 -0.11 -8.13 8.82
CA ALA A 197 -1.21 -8.92 8.29
C ALA A 197 -0.81 -10.37 7.97
N GLU A 198 -0.01 -11.03 8.82
CA GLU A 198 0.48 -12.42 8.64
C GLU A 198 -0.54 -13.32 7.91
N PRO A 199 -0.12 -14.06 6.88
CA PRO A 199 -1.01 -15.05 6.27
C PRO A 199 -1.30 -16.12 7.32
N ILE A 200 -2.57 -16.23 7.72
CA ILE A 200 -3.08 -17.36 8.53
C ILE A 200 -2.83 -18.66 7.77
#